data_AF-A0A483AG11-F1
#
_entry.id   AF-A0A483AG11-F1
#
_cell.length_a   1.000
_cell.length_b   1.000
_cell.length_c   1.000
_cell.angle_alpha   90.00
_cell.angle_beta   90.00
_cell.angle_gamma   90.00
#
_symmetry.space_group_name_H-M   'P 1'
#
loop_
_entity.id
_entity.type
_entity.pdbx_description
1 polymer ?
#
loop_
_entity_poly.entity_id
_entity_poly.type
_entity_poly.pdbx_seq_one_letter_code
_entity_poly.pdbx_strand_id
1 'polypeptide(L)'
;MSNFDNTIGQNGKNNTQTNNITNNYNPTNNGSFSSLLGSDIVFDHNALKEIIILVHKKIGENNHSLEIDRSSIDIDKKNTINNHSKSYFTNVVEKDFYPCFSQLENFIRLKENKELQEKLESIIKDLNRRILAFQEDNIETKFEKILLDISQNIISKNYTLMKSKERQILLLLYYFYTNCLIGKKK
;
A
#
# COMPACT_ATOMS: atom_id res chain seq x y z
N MET A 1 51.50 -42.28 48.94
CA MET A 1 52.59 -42.58 48.00
C MET A 1 52.01 -43.45 46.89
N SER A 2 51.75 -42.84 45.74
CA SER A 2 51.28 -43.43 44.48
C SER A 2 51.29 -42.26 43.47
N ASN A 3 52.42 -42.01 42.85
CA ASN A 3 52.89 -42.50 41.54
C ASN A 3 52.58 -41.50 40.42
N PHE A 4 53.67 -40.92 39.90
CA PHE A 4 53.77 -40.27 38.61
C PHE A 4 53.41 -41.24 37.48
N ASP A 5 52.76 -40.73 36.42
CA ASP A 5 53.25 -40.99 35.07
C ASP A 5 52.85 -39.89 34.08
N ASN A 6 53.73 -39.67 33.12
CA ASN A 6 53.83 -38.52 32.23
C ASN A 6 53.75 -38.99 30.76
N THR A 7 53.76 -38.04 29.82
CA THR A 7 53.83 -38.14 28.32
C THR A 7 52.48 -38.19 27.57
N ILE A 8 52.07 -37.12 26.88
CA ILE A 8 52.54 -36.45 25.63
C ILE A 8 52.02 -37.14 24.35
N GLY A 9 51.25 -36.38 23.56
CA GLY A 9 50.93 -36.68 22.17
C GLY A 9 50.32 -35.45 21.48
N GLN A 10 51.16 -34.61 20.88
CA GLN A 10 50.76 -33.51 20.01
C GLN A 10 50.25 -34.05 18.66
N ASN A 11 49.24 -33.40 18.08
CA ASN A 11 49.20 -33.17 16.64
C ASN A 11 48.28 -31.98 16.33
N GLY A 12 48.88 -30.87 15.94
CA GLY A 12 48.18 -29.74 15.36
C GLY A 12 47.78 -29.99 13.92
N LYS A 13 46.79 -29.22 13.44
CA LYS A 13 46.74 -28.64 12.09
C LYS A 13 45.70 -27.53 12.08
N ASN A 14 46.19 -26.34 11.73
CA ASN A 14 45.45 -25.13 11.40
C ASN A 14 44.45 -25.39 10.27
N ASN A 15 43.29 -24.74 10.26
CA ASN A 15 43.01 -23.60 9.36
C ASN A 15 41.50 -23.30 9.16
N THR A 16 41.20 -22.00 9.25
CA THR A 16 40.27 -21.20 8.43
C THR A 16 38.76 -21.23 8.68
N GLN A 17 38.26 -19.99 8.86
CA GLN A 17 36.88 -19.50 8.89
C GLN A 17 35.97 -20.05 7.79
N THR A 18 34.70 -20.29 8.14
CA THR A 18 33.54 -19.79 7.39
C THR A 18 32.34 -19.62 8.33
N ASN A 19 31.90 -18.37 8.49
CA ASN A 19 30.66 -18.01 9.16
C ASN A 19 29.48 -18.33 8.24
N ASN A 20 28.75 -19.41 8.52
CA ASN A 20 27.46 -19.66 7.88
C ASN A 20 26.36 -18.96 8.70
N ILE A 21 26.09 -17.71 8.37
CA ILE A 21 24.90 -16.99 8.83
C ILE A 21 23.70 -17.61 8.11
N THR A 22 22.94 -18.45 8.81
CA THR A 22 21.61 -18.89 8.37
C THR A 22 20.63 -17.77 8.71
N ASN A 23 20.29 -16.94 7.71
CA ASN A 23 19.21 -15.95 7.84
C ASN A 23 17.87 -16.69 7.86
N ASN A 24 17.45 -17.13 9.05
CA ASN A 24 16.12 -17.65 9.28
C ASN A 24 15.19 -16.45 9.55
N TYR A 25 14.59 -15.89 8.49
CA TYR A 25 13.61 -14.81 8.63
C TYR A 25 12.26 -15.41 9.03
N ASN A 26 11.98 -15.41 10.34
CA ASN A 26 10.66 -15.70 10.89
C ASN A 26 9.83 -14.40 10.93
N PRO A 27 8.73 -14.27 10.18
CA PRO A 27 7.87 -13.10 10.28
C PRO A 27 6.85 -13.32 11.41
N THR A 28 7.27 -13.15 12.66
CA THR A 28 6.35 -12.93 13.79
C THR A 28 6.38 -11.46 14.17
N ASN A 29 5.95 -10.58 13.27
CA ASN A 29 5.53 -9.24 13.64
C ASN A 29 4.04 -9.28 13.94
N ASN A 30 3.72 -9.69 15.17
CA ASN A 30 2.48 -9.30 15.81
C ASN A 30 2.57 -7.80 16.06
N GLY A 31 2.23 -7.00 15.05
CA GLY A 31 2.06 -5.56 15.20
C GLY A 31 1.09 -5.31 16.35
N SER A 32 1.55 -4.58 17.36
CA SER A 32 0.79 -4.30 18.56
C SER A 32 -0.55 -3.63 18.19
N PHE A 33 -1.66 -4.25 18.60
CA PHE A 33 -3.03 -3.73 18.39
C PHE A 33 -3.21 -2.29 18.92
N SER A 34 -2.32 -1.82 19.80
CA SER A 34 -2.31 -0.45 20.32
C SER A 34 -2.01 0.63 19.26
N SER A 35 -1.45 0.28 18.09
CA SER A 35 -1.27 1.25 16.99
C SER A 35 -2.56 1.53 16.20
N LEU A 36 -3.65 0.79 16.47
CA LEU A 36 -4.96 0.98 15.81
C LEU A 36 -5.77 2.16 16.38
N LEU A 37 -5.31 2.77 17.48
CA LEU A 37 -5.93 4.00 18.00
C LEU A 37 -5.42 5.21 17.22
N GLY A 38 -5.73 5.25 15.93
CA GLY A 38 -5.51 6.39 15.07
C GLY A 38 -6.70 7.35 15.15
N SER A 39 -6.47 8.52 15.75
CA SER A 39 -7.29 9.73 15.70
C SER A 39 -7.98 9.92 14.34
N ASP A 40 -9.20 10.46 14.34
CA ASP A 40 -9.99 10.86 13.16
C ASP A 40 -9.12 11.25 11.95
N ILE A 41 -9.54 10.89 10.73
CA ILE A 41 -8.82 11.31 9.52
C ILE A 41 -8.74 12.84 9.51
N VAL A 42 -7.56 13.37 9.85
CA VAL A 42 -7.25 14.78 9.67
C VAL A 42 -6.97 14.99 8.19
N PHE A 43 -7.85 15.74 7.54
CA PHE A 43 -7.69 16.10 6.15
C PHE A 43 -6.55 17.12 6.00
N ASP A 44 -5.39 16.63 5.55
CA ASP A 44 -4.18 17.44 5.38
C ASP A 44 -3.89 17.64 3.89
N HIS A 45 -4.12 18.87 3.41
CA HIS A 45 -3.91 19.27 2.02
C HIS A 45 -2.45 19.10 1.58
N ASN A 46 -1.49 19.42 2.47
CA ASN A 46 -0.07 19.35 2.15
C ASN A 46 0.39 17.91 2.07
N ALA A 47 -0.04 17.06 3.02
CA ALA A 47 0.26 15.64 2.97
C ALA A 47 -0.28 14.99 1.69
N LEU A 48 -1.51 15.29 1.29
CA LEU A 48 -2.12 14.78 0.06
C LEU A 48 -1.36 15.25 -1.19
N LYS A 49 -1.01 16.53 -1.26
CA LYS A 49 -0.21 17.07 -2.37
C LYS A 49 1.14 16.37 -2.49
N GLU A 50 1.83 16.18 -1.36
CA GLU A 50 3.11 15.47 -1.32
C GLU A 50 2.99 14.01 -1.75
N ILE A 51 1.94 13.30 -1.33
CA ILE A 51 1.66 11.92 -1.78
C ILE A 51 1.51 11.88 -3.29
N ILE A 52 0.65 12.72 -3.85
CA ILE A 52 0.35 12.73 -5.29
C ILE A 52 1.63 13.01 -6.10
N ILE A 53 2.40 14.04 -5.72
CA ILE A 53 3.66 14.38 -6.39
C ILE A 53 4.65 13.22 -6.35
N LEU A 54 4.82 12.59 -5.18
CA LEU A 54 5.78 11.52 -4.99
C LEU A 54 5.39 10.24 -5.74
N VAL A 55 4.11 9.85 -5.69
CA VAL A 55 3.61 8.67 -6.41
C VAL A 55 3.71 8.89 -7.91
N HIS A 56 3.32 10.06 -8.41
CA HIS A 56 3.42 10.40 -9.82
C HIS A 56 4.87 10.33 -10.33
N LYS A 57 5.83 10.87 -9.57
CA LYS A 57 7.26 10.82 -9.92
C LYS A 57 7.78 9.38 -10.10
N LYS A 58 7.22 8.41 -9.37
CA LYS A 58 7.61 7.00 -9.45
C LYS A 58 6.98 6.25 -10.62
N ILE A 59 5.77 6.63 -11.02
CA ILE A 59 5.11 6.09 -12.22
C ILE A 59 5.86 6.54 -13.48
N GLY A 60 6.46 7.74 -13.43
CA GLY A 60 7.14 8.37 -14.57
C GLY A 60 6.15 9.06 -15.50
N GLU A 61 6.68 9.81 -16.47
CA GLU A 61 5.88 10.47 -17.51
C GLU A 61 5.45 9.47 -18.58
N ASN A 62 4.56 8.54 -18.21
CA ASN A 62 3.99 7.63 -19.19
C ASN A 62 2.86 8.35 -19.93
N ASN A 63 3.22 8.99 -21.05
CA ASN A 63 2.35 9.68 -22.02
C ASN A 63 1.44 8.71 -22.80
N HIS A 64 0.73 7.83 -22.12
CA HIS A 64 -0.33 7.07 -22.75
C HIS A 64 -1.64 7.82 -22.59
N SER A 65 -2.10 8.40 -23.70
CA SER A 65 -3.37 9.10 -23.89
C SER A 65 -4.57 8.13 -23.81
N LEU A 66 -4.63 7.30 -22.78
CA LEU A 66 -5.81 6.51 -22.48
C LEU A 66 -6.77 7.41 -21.70
N GLU A 67 -7.98 7.60 -22.20
CA GLU A 67 -9.02 8.31 -21.45
C GLU A 67 -9.39 7.50 -20.21
N ILE A 68 -9.67 8.21 -19.10
CA ILE A 68 -10.23 7.57 -17.92
C ILE A 68 -11.69 7.28 -18.22
N ASP A 69 -12.08 6.01 -18.13
CA ASP A 69 -13.50 5.65 -18.15
C ASP A 69 -14.17 6.19 -16.88
N ARG A 70 -15.01 7.22 -17.06
CA ARG A 70 -15.77 7.88 -15.99
C ARG A 70 -17.19 7.32 -15.83
N SER A 71 -17.52 6.20 -16.46
CA SER A 71 -18.80 5.53 -16.22
C SER A 71 -18.90 5.06 -14.77
N SER A 72 -20.10 5.12 -14.19
CA SER A 72 -20.39 4.66 -12.83
C SER A 72 -21.28 3.42 -12.84
N ILE A 73 -21.13 2.62 -11.80
CA ILE A 73 -22.03 1.51 -11.48
C ILE A 73 -22.40 1.61 -10.00
N ASP A 74 -23.49 0.96 -9.62
CA ASP A 74 -23.89 0.82 -8.22
C ASP A 74 -22.76 0.21 -7.37
N ILE A 75 -22.60 0.73 -6.14
CA ILE A 75 -21.48 0.36 -5.27
C ILE A 75 -21.58 -1.08 -4.76
N ASP A 76 -22.79 -1.60 -4.51
CA ASP A 76 -22.97 -3.00 -4.10
C ASP A 76 -22.64 -3.95 -5.26
N LYS A 77 -23.08 -3.61 -6.47
CA LYS A 77 -22.69 -4.33 -7.69
C LYS A 77 -21.17 -4.28 -7.87
N LYS A 78 -20.55 -3.12 -7.67
CA LYS A 78 -19.10 -2.95 -7.80
C LYS A 78 -18.32 -3.77 -6.79
N ASN A 79 -18.74 -3.75 -5.53
CA ASN A 79 -18.17 -4.53 -4.45
C ASN A 79 -18.24 -6.03 -4.79
N THR A 80 -19.37 -6.49 -5.33
CA THR A 80 -19.55 -7.87 -5.76
C THR A 80 -18.57 -8.27 -6.87
N ILE A 81 -18.49 -7.50 -7.96
CA ILE A 81 -17.63 -7.82 -9.12
C ILE A 81 -16.14 -7.81 -8.74
N ASN A 82 -15.75 -6.94 -7.82
CA ASN A 82 -14.35 -6.81 -7.40
C ASN A 82 -13.98 -7.71 -6.21
N ASN A 83 -14.93 -8.51 -5.69
CA ASN A 83 -14.73 -9.32 -4.48
C ASN A 83 -14.33 -8.46 -3.25
N HIS A 84 -14.94 -7.29 -3.10
CA HIS A 84 -14.78 -6.44 -1.93
C HIS A 84 -15.75 -6.88 -0.82
N SER A 85 -15.24 -7.14 0.38
CA SER A 85 -16.11 -7.62 1.46
C SER A 85 -17.10 -6.55 1.91
N LYS A 86 -18.40 -6.88 1.92
CA LYS A 86 -19.47 -5.97 2.37
C LYS A 86 -19.26 -5.49 3.81
N SER A 87 -18.90 -6.41 4.72
CA SER A 87 -18.66 -6.08 6.13
C SER A 87 -17.47 -5.14 6.32
N TYR A 88 -16.38 -5.34 5.59
CA TYR A 88 -15.24 -4.44 5.61
C TYR A 88 -15.64 -3.07 5.04
N PHE A 89 -16.31 -3.05 3.89
CA PHE A 89 -16.71 -1.82 3.23
C PHE A 89 -17.55 -0.94 4.16
N THR A 90 -18.62 -1.49 4.74
CA THR A 90 -19.49 -0.72 5.65
C THR A 90 -18.79 -0.31 6.94
N ASN A 91 -17.95 -1.17 7.53
CA ASN A 91 -17.36 -0.87 8.84
C ASN A 91 -16.09 -0.03 8.79
N VAL A 92 -15.42 0.02 7.64
CA VAL A 92 -14.15 0.72 7.47
C VAL A 92 -14.30 1.82 6.42
N VAL A 93 -14.67 1.47 5.19
CA VAL A 93 -14.70 2.43 4.07
C VAL A 93 -15.74 3.53 4.32
N GLU A 94 -16.98 3.14 4.61
CA GLU A 94 -18.07 4.09 4.81
C GLU A 94 -17.90 4.90 6.10
N LYS A 95 -17.48 4.26 7.19
CA LYS A 95 -17.35 4.94 8.49
C LYS A 95 -16.14 5.85 8.54
N ASP A 96 -14.99 5.39 8.07
CA ASP A 96 -13.73 6.10 8.29
C ASP A 96 -13.42 7.09 7.16
N PHE A 97 -13.78 6.78 5.90
CA PHE A 97 -13.30 7.53 4.74
C PHE A 97 -14.37 8.40 4.06
N TYR A 98 -15.63 7.98 4.00
CA TYR A 98 -16.69 8.79 3.38
C TYR A 98 -16.83 10.20 3.96
N PRO A 99 -16.68 10.43 5.29
CA PRO A 99 -16.75 11.78 5.85
C PRO A 99 -15.73 12.77 5.26
N CYS A 100 -14.64 12.26 4.68
CA CYS A 100 -13.57 13.07 4.08
C CYS A 100 -13.70 13.23 2.55
N PHE A 101 -14.61 12.51 1.88
CA PHE A 101 -14.69 12.54 0.41
C PHE A 101 -15.07 13.90 -0.15
N SER A 102 -15.97 14.64 0.50
CA SER A 102 -16.34 15.99 0.06
C SER A 102 -15.17 16.97 0.17
N GLN A 103 -14.35 16.85 1.23
CA GLN A 103 -13.13 17.65 1.40
C GLN A 103 -12.10 17.31 0.33
N LEU A 104 -11.94 16.02 0.02
CA LEU A 104 -11.05 15.55 -1.05
C LEU A 104 -11.48 16.07 -2.43
N GLU A 105 -12.76 15.97 -2.76
CA GLU A 105 -13.33 16.48 -4.00
C GLU A 105 -13.05 17.99 -4.15
N ASN A 106 -13.35 18.76 -3.09
CA ASN A 106 -13.13 20.19 -3.07
C ASN A 106 -11.65 20.53 -3.27
N PHE A 107 -10.76 19.86 -2.53
CA PHE A 107 -9.31 20.01 -2.67
C PHE A 107 -8.85 19.76 -4.11
N ILE A 108 -9.29 18.66 -4.73
CA ILE A 108 -8.90 18.31 -6.09
C ILE A 108 -9.40 19.39 -7.08
N ARG A 109 -10.63 19.89 -6.92
CA ARG A 109 -11.27 20.85 -7.86
C ARG A 109 -10.74 22.28 -7.79
N LEU A 110 -9.96 22.65 -6.77
CA LEU A 110 -9.39 23.99 -6.68
C LEU A 110 -8.57 24.31 -7.95
N LYS A 111 -8.77 25.53 -8.49
CA LYS A 111 -8.12 25.97 -9.74
C LYS A 111 -6.58 25.90 -9.65
N GLU A 112 -6.01 26.22 -8.50
CA GLU A 112 -4.58 26.11 -8.21
C GLU A 112 -4.04 24.68 -8.24
N ASN A 113 -4.92 23.69 -8.12
CA ASN A 113 -4.59 22.26 -8.14
C ASN A 113 -4.76 21.63 -9.54
N LYS A 114 -4.92 22.43 -10.60
CA LYS A 114 -5.06 21.90 -11.97
C LYS A 114 -3.91 20.96 -12.37
N GLU A 115 -2.66 21.33 -12.09
CA GLU A 115 -1.50 20.46 -12.36
C GLU A 115 -1.54 19.19 -11.51
N LEU A 116 -2.07 19.28 -10.28
CA LEU A 116 -2.24 18.13 -9.39
C LEU A 116 -3.29 17.16 -9.94
N GLN A 117 -4.37 17.66 -10.55
CA GLN A 117 -5.39 16.85 -11.23
C GLN A 117 -4.77 16.03 -12.35
N GLU A 118 -3.93 16.62 -13.20
CA GLU A 118 -3.24 15.92 -14.30
C GLU A 118 -2.36 14.78 -13.77
N LYS A 119 -1.62 15.03 -12.67
CA LYS A 119 -0.84 13.98 -11.99
C LYS A 119 -1.74 12.88 -11.42
N LEU A 120 -2.89 13.25 -10.86
CA LEU A 120 -3.86 12.31 -10.32
C LEU A 120 -4.42 11.39 -11.41
N GLU A 121 -4.74 11.96 -12.57
CA GLU A 121 -5.24 11.19 -13.71
C GLU A 121 -4.21 10.16 -14.19
N SER A 122 -2.93 10.52 -14.25
CA SER A 122 -1.83 9.60 -14.56
C SER A 122 -1.73 8.48 -13.52
N ILE A 123 -1.83 8.81 -12.23
CA ILE A 123 -1.84 7.82 -11.14
C ILE A 123 -3.02 6.86 -11.28
N ILE A 124 -4.23 7.37 -11.47
CA ILE A 124 -5.45 6.56 -11.61
C ILE A 124 -5.31 5.55 -12.76
N LYS A 125 -4.80 5.98 -13.91
CA LYS A 125 -4.61 5.12 -15.09
C LYS A 125 -3.64 3.99 -14.82
N ASP A 126 -2.45 4.31 -14.33
CA ASP A 126 -1.42 3.29 -14.04
C ASP A 126 -1.89 2.33 -12.95
N LEU A 127 -2.50 2.88 -11.89
CA LEU A 127 -3.06 2.11 -10.79
C LEU A 127 -4.14 1.15 -11.26
N ASN A 128 -5.12 1.63 -12.04
CA ASN A 128 -6.20 0.78 -12.53
C ASN A 128 -5.67 -0.36 -13.41
N ARG A 129 -4.73 -0.05 -14.31
CA ARG A 129 -4.09 -1.06 -15.16
C ARG A 129 -3.43 -2.17 -14.34
N ARG A 130 -2.70 -1.80 -13.28
CA ARG A 130 -2.04 -2.77 -12.39
C ARG A 130 -3.05 -3.58 -11.57
N ILE A 131 -4.10 -2.94 -11.05
CA ILE A 131 -5.16 -3.61 -10.31
C ILE A 131 -5.86 -4.64 -11.18
N LEU A 132 -6.26 -4.27 -12.40
CA LEU A 132 -6.94 -5.17 -13.31
C LEU A 132 -6.06 -6.36 -13.69
N ALA A 133 -4.78 -6.13 -14.04
CA ALA A 133 -3.83 -7.21 -14.32
C ALA A 133 -3.68 -8.16 -13.11
N PHE A 134 -3.52 -7.60 -11.91
CA PHE A 134 -3.40 -8.40 -10.69
C PHE A 134 -4.66 -9.22 -10.40
N GLN A 135 -5.86 -8.65 -10.61
CA GLN A 135 -7.14 -9.35 -10.38
C GLN A 135 -7.39 -10.49 -11.38
N GLU A 136 -6.91 -10.38 -12.62
CA GLU A 136 -6.96 -11.49 -13.59
C GLU A 136 -6.13 -12.68 -13.10
N ASP A 137 -4.94 -12.42 -12.56
CA ASP A 137 -4.04 -13.47 -12.06
C ASP A 137 -4.44 -13.98 -10.65
N ASN A 138 -5.26 -13.23 -9.89
CA ASN A 138 -5.54 -13.50 -8.48
C ASN A 138 -7.04 -13.32 -8.13
N ILE A 139 -7.92 -14.00 -8.88
CA ILE A 139 -9.38 -13.83 -8.85
C ILE A 139 -10.00 -13.91 -7.44
N GLU A 140 -9.48 -14.77 -6.58
CA GLU A 140 -10.01 -14.99 -5.23
C GLU A 140 -9.61 -13.90 -4.21
N THR A 141 -8.66 -13.03 -4.56
CA THR A 141 -8.15 -12.01 -3.64
C THR A 141 -9.22 -10.97 -3.35
N LYS A 142 -9.37 -10.63 -2.07
CA LYS A 142 -10.29 -9.58 -1.62
C LYS A 142 -9.81 -8.21 -2.06
N PHE A 143 -10.71 -7.36 -2.54
CA PHE A 143 -10.33 -6.05 -3.06
C PHE A 143 -9.68 -5.15 -2.01
N GLU A 144 -10.18 -5.17 -0.78
CA GLU A 144 -9.60 -4.42 0.33
C GLU A 144 -8.12 -4.81 0.57
N LYS A 145 -7.77 -6.09 0.35
CA LYS A 145 -6.40 -6.57 0.50
C LYS A 145 -5.49 -5.98 -0.58
N ILE A 146 -5.97 -5.90 -1.82
CA ILE A 146 -5.25 -5.26 -2.92
C ILE A 146 -4.93 -3.80 -2.58
N LEU A 147 -5.92 -3.04 -2.09
CA LEU A 147 -5.72 -1.63 -1.75
C LEU A 147 -4.78 -1.44 -0.54
N LEU A 148 -4.89 -2.28 0.48
CA LEU A 148 -3.97 -2.28 1.62
C LEU A 148 -2.53 -2.59 1.19
N ASP A 149 -2.34 -3.57 0.31
CA ASP A 149 -1.02 -3.94 -0.18
C ASP A 149 -0.42 -2.84 -1.07
N ILE A 150 -1.24 -2.15 -1.87
CA ILE A 150 -0.81 -0.96 -2.62
C ILE A 150 -0.36 0.14 -1.66
N SER A 151 -1.16 0.43 -0.63
CA SER A 151 -0.82 1.43 0.39
C SER A 151 0.51 1.12 1.07
N GLN A 152 0.67 -0.12 1.55
CA GLN A 152 1.89 -0.58 2.19
C GLN A 152 3.09 -0.50 1.25
N ASN A 153 2.93 -0.85 -0.03
CA ASN A 153 3.99 -0.75 -1.03
C ASN A 153 4.42 0.70 -1.27
N ILE A 154 3.49 1.65 -1.31
CA ILE A 154 3.79 3.09 -1.43
C ILE A 154 4.61 3.56 -0.22
N ILE A 155 4.21 3.16 0.99
CA ILE A 155 4.90 3.51 2.23
C ILE A 155 6.30 2.88 2.27
N SER A 156 6.42 1.57 2.09
CA SER A 156 7.68 0.85 2.22
C SER A 156 8.75 1.37 1.25
N LYS A 157 8.37 1.74 0.03
CA LYS A 157 9.30 2.30 -0.97
C LYS A 157 9.72 3.74 -0.70
N ASN A 158 9.05 4.44 0.21
CA ASN A 158 9.26 5.85 0.52
C ASN A 158 9.21 6.12 2.03
N TYR A 159 9.66 5.15 2.83
CA TYR A 159 9.39 5.08 4.26
C TYR A 159 9.73 6.37 5.01
N THR A 160 10.88 6.98 4.71
CA THR A 160 11.32 8.25 5.31
C THR A 160 10.33 9.40 5.11
N LEU A 161 9.63 9.44 3.97
CA LEU A 161 8.68 10.50 3.60
C LEU A 161 7.21 10.12 3.85
N MET A 162 6.90 8.83 4.03
CA MET A 162 5.55 8.28 3.98
C MET A 162 5.13 7.44 5.21
N LYS A 163 6.00 7.22 6.20
CA LYS A 163 5.72 6.34 7.36
C LYS A 163 4.44 6.63 8.16
N SER A 164 3.87 7.83 8.06
CA SER A 164 2.66 8.23 8.78
C SER A 164 1.51 8.66 7.85
N LYS A 165 1.60 8.34 6.56
CA LYS A 165 0.69 8.82 5.52
C LYS A 165 -0.28 7.76 4.99
N GLU A 166 -0.33 6.60 5.65
CA GLU A 166 -1.16 5.46 5.26
C GLU A 166 -2.62 5.82 5.09
N ARG A 167 -3.22 6.52 6.08
CA ARG A 167 -4.64 6.88 6.02
C ARG A 167 -4.95 7.81 4.86
N GLN A 168 -4.05 8.75 4.53
CA GLN A 168 -4.22 9.65 3.39
C GLN A 168 -4.07 8.92 2.05
N ILE A 169 -3.17 7.94 1.96
CA ILE A 169 -3.05 7.08 0.79
C ILE A 169 -4.32 6.25 0.62
N LEU A 170 -4.80 5.61 1.68
CA LEU A 170 -6.05 4.84 1.67
C LEU A 170 -7.26 5.73 1.34
N LEU A 171 -7.30 6.97 1.82
CA LEU A 171 -8.34 7.94 1.48
C LEU A 171 -8.41 8.16 -0.03
N LEU A 172 -7.27 8.37 -0.70
CA LEU A 172 -7.21 8.49 -2.17
C LEU A 172 -7.68 7.21 -2.86
N LEU A 173 -7.17 6.06 -2.42
CA LEU A 173 -7.50 4.77 -3.04
C LEU A 173 -9.00 4.43 -2.94
N TYR A 174 -9.59 4.58 -1.76
CA TYR A 174 -11.01 4.34 -1.55
C TYR A 174 -11.88 5.37 -2.28
N TYR A 175 -11.47 6.63 -2.32
CA TYR A 175 -12.15 7.65 -3.12
C TYR A 175 -12.11 7.30 -4.63
N PHE A 176 -10.98 6.83 -5.17
CA PHE A 176 -10.92 6.39 -6.57
C PHE A 176 -11.82 5.17 -6.81
N TYR A 177 -11.84 4.23 -5.87
CA TYR A 177 -12.67 3.05 -5.99
C TYR A 177 -14.16 3.41 -6.00
N THR A 178 -14.63 4.19 -5.04
CA THR A 178 -16.06 4.57 -4.92
C THR A 178 -16.54 5.42 -6.09
N ASN A 179 -15.69 6.31 -6.61
CA ASN A 179 -15.98 7.11 -7.80
C ASN A 179 -15.80 6.37 -9.13
N CYS A 180 -15.67 5.04 -9.10
CA CYS A 180 -15.54 4.23 -10.31
C CYS A 180 -14.33 4.54 -11.19
N LEU A 181 -13.24 5.06 -10.60
CA LEU A 181 -12.01 5.38 -11.31
C LEU A 181 -11.03 4.20 -11.41
N ILE A 182 -11.11 3.26 -10.44
CA ILE A 182 -10.32 2.02 -10.42
C ILE A 182 -11.17 0.78 -10.16
N GLY A 183 -10.68 -0.39 -10.56
CA GLY A 183 -11.35 -1.69 -10.41
C GLY A 183 -12.33 -2.02 -11.54
N LYS A 184 -12.79 -3.27 -11.57
CA LYS A 184 -13.73 -3.79 -12.57
C LYS A 184 -15.09 -3.10 -12.48
N LYS A 185 -15.75 -2.93 -13.63
CA LYS A 185 -17.12 -2.40 -13.74
C LYS A 185 -18.09 -3.36 -14.43
N LYS A 186 -17.55 -4.41 -15.05
CA LYS A 186 -18.25 -5.43 -15.83
C LYS A 186 -17.49 -6.74 -15.67
#